data_AF-A0A0P1FXL6-F1
#
_entry.id   AF-A0A0P1FXL6-F1
#
_cell.length_a   1.000
_cell.length_b   1.000
_cell.length_c   1.000
_cell.angle_alpha   90.00
_cell.angle_beta   90.00
_cell.angle_gamma   90.00
#
_symmetry.space_group_name_H-M   'P 1'
#
loop_
_entity.id
_entity.type
_entity.pdbx_description
1 polymer ?
#
loop_
_entity_poly.entity_id
_entity_poly.type
_entity_poly.pdbx_seq_one_letter_code
_entity_poly.pdbx_strand_id
1 'polypeptide(L)'
;MSRDHIPAALQRDLMIEAGYRCAVCRTPDPLEFEHIEDYAKVQKHEFSNMIVLCSNCHARKSDKANPRRLDRKALKQIKMDLAVLNGRYSDLERRIIQEFAKAFEKLRAGQVPAVLGSGPIDFRVGA
;
A
#
# COMPACT_ATOMS: atom_id res chain seq x y z
N MET A 1 -13.70 1.03 -25.51
CA MET A 1 -12.30 0.70 -25.19
C MET A 1 -12.33 -0.46 -24.22
N SER A 2 -11.84 -1.65 -24.62
CA SER A 2 -11.70 -2.78 -23.70
C SER A 2 -10.56 -2.47 -22.73
N ARG A 3 -10.78 -2.73 -21.44
CA ARG A 3 -9.72 -2.67 -20.42
C ARG A 3 -8.71 -3.77 -20.73
N ASP A 4 -7.42 -3.45 -20.64
CA ASP A 4 -6.37 -4.44 -20.87
C ASP A 4 -6.45 -5.56 -19.84
N HIS A 5 -5.94 -6.73 -20.21
CA HIS A 5 -5.85 -7.85 -19.29
C HIS A 5 -4.77 -7.57 -18.23
N ILE A 6 -5.07 -7.86 -16.95
CA ILE A 6 -4.08 -7.72 -15.87
C ILE A 6 -3.05 -8.85 -16.01
N PRO A 7 -1.74 -8.59 -16.16
CA PRO A 7 -0.73 -9.65 -16.30
C PRO A 7 -0.78 -10.67 -15.15
N ALA A 8 -0.60 -11.96 -15.45
CA ALA A 8 -0.72 -13.04 -14.46
C ALA A 8 0.26 -12.90 -13.29
N ALA A 9 1.48 -12.41 -13.56
CA ALA A 9 2.47 -12.12 -12.53
C ALA A 9 1.95 -11.06 -11.53
N LEU A 10 1.37 -9.98 -12.05
CA LEU A 10 0.78 -8.92 -11.23
C LEU A 10 -0.42 -9.42 -10.41
N GLN A 11 -1.28 -10.27 -11.00
CA GLN A 11 -2.37 -10.91 -10.25
C GLN A 11 -1.83 -11.73 -9.07
N ARG A 12 -0.78 -12.52 -9.30
CA ARG A 12 -0.14 -13.33 -8.26
C ARG A 12 0.43 -12.46 -7.14
N ASP A 13 1.14 -11.38 -7.47
CA ASP A 13 1.71 -10.46 -6.47
C ASP A 13 0.61 -9.82 -5.61
N LEU A 14 -0.51 -9.41 -6.23
CA LEU A 14 -1.65 -8.83 -5.51
C LEU A 14 -2.29 -9.84 -4.56
N MET A 15 -2.43 -11.10 -4.98
CA MET A 15 -2.97 -12.17 -4.12
C MET A 15 -2.05 -12.51 -2.95
N ILE A 16 -0.73 -12.52 -3.17
CA ILE A 16 0.27 -12.72 -2.11
C ILE A 16 0.19 -11.57 -1.09
N GLU A 17 0.18 -10.32 -1.54
CA GLU A 17 0.07 -9.16 -0.66
C GLU A 17 -1.23 -9.18 0.16
N ALA A 18 -2.33 -9.60 -0.44
CA ALA A 18 -3.61 -9.70 0.25
C ALA A 18 -3.70 -10.90 1.21
N GLY A 19 -2.76 -11.85 1.11
CA GLY A 19 -2.80 -13.13 1.83
C GLY A 19 -3.97 -14.00 1.37
N TYR A 20 -4.31 -13.97 0.09
CA TYR A 20 -5.44 -14.70 -0.53
C TYR A 20 -6.79 -14.42 0.15
N ARG A 21 -6.99 -13.19 0.62
CA ARG A 21 -8.21 -12.75 1.33
C ARG A 21 -8.53 -11.31 0.96
N CYS A 22 -9.78 -10.91 1.12
CA CYS A 22 -10.19 -9.51 0.97
C CYS A 22 -9.34 -8.60 1.87
N ALA A 23 -8.82 -7.51 1.30
CA ALA A 23 -8.02 -6.52 2.03
C ALA A 23 -8.75 -5.86 3.21
N VAL A 24 -10.10 -5.87 3.19
CA VAL A 24 -10.93 -5.19 4.18
C VAL A 24 -11.53 -6.17 5.19
N CYS A 25 -12.34 -7.13 4.73
CA CYS A 25 -13.08 -8.03 5.63
C CYS A 25 -12.45 -9.41 5.78
N ARG A 26 -11.34 -9.68 5.10
CA ARG A 26 -10.59 -10.95 5.16
C ARG A 26 -11.33 -12.22 4.70
N THR A 27 -12.52 -12.09 4.08
CA THR A 27 -13.21 -13.22 3.44
C THR A 27 -12.31 -13.81 2.34
N PRO A 28 -12.28 -15.15 2.17
CA PRO A 28 -11.40 -15.80 1.20
C PRO A 28 -11.92 -15.74 -0.24
N ASP A 29 -13.24 -15.63 -0.45
CA ASP A 29 -13.88 -15.60 -1.77
C ASP A 29 -15.26 -14.92 -1.72
N PRO A 30 -15.83 -14.54 -2.87
CA PRO A 30 -15.15 -14.31 -4.17
C PRO A 30 -14.24 -13.06 -4.11
N LEU A 31 -13.11 -13.08 -4.80
CA LEU A 31 -12.11 -11.99 -4.82
C LEU A 31 -11.97 -11.35 -6.20
N GLU A 32 -11.76 -10.03 -6.21
CA GLU A 32 -11.70 -9.16 -7.38
C GLU A 32 -10.51 -8.19 -7.27
N PHE A 33 -9.90 -7.85 -8.40
CA PHE A 33 -8.79 -6.90 -8.48
C PHE A 33 -9.30 -5.49 -8.80
N GLU A 34 -9.17 -4.58 -7.84
CA GLU A 34 -9.68 -3.23 -7.95
C GLU A 34 -8.58 -2.18 -8.05
N HIS A 35 -8.82 -1.15 -8.86
CA HIS A 35 -7.94 0.00 -8.91
C HIS A 35 -8.26 1.01 -7.80
N ILE A 36 -7.22 1.55 -7.17
CA ILE A 36 -7.37 2.62 -6.16
C ILE A 36 -7.70 3.96 -6.87
N GLU A 37 -6.90 4.31 -7.87
CA GLU A 37 -7.17 5.36 -8.86
C GLU A 37 -7.81 4.71 -10.09
N ASP A 38 -9.02 5.14 -10.45
CA ASP A 38 -9.83 4.52 -11.50
C ASP A 38 -9.05 4.29 -12.81
N TYR A 39 -9.18 3.10 -13.40
CA TYR A 39 -8.53 2.74 -14.66
C TYR A 39 -8.82 3.76 -15.78
N ALA A 40 -10.02 4.34 -15.82
CA ALA A 40 -10.37 5.37 -16.80
C ALA A 40 -9.40 6.57 -16.78
N LYS A 41 -8.78 6.87 -15.63
CA LYS A 41 -7.82 7.96 -15.46
C LYS A 41 -6.38 7.52 -15.69
N VAL A 42 -5.98 6.36 -15.18
CA VAL A 42 -4.57 5.91 -15.20
C VAL A 42 -4.23 5.06 -16.42
N GLN A 43 -5.21 4.33 -16.97
CA GLN A 43 -5.10 3.44 -18.14
C GLN A 43 -3.91 2.48 -18.09
N LYS A 44 -3.53 2.04 -16.88
CA LYS A 44 -2.45 1.09 -16.65
C LYS A 44 -2.72 0.23 -15.42
N HIS A 45 -2.11 -0.96 -15.40
CA HIS A 45 -2.13 -1.87 -14.26
C HIS A 45 -0.80 -1.76 -13.52
N GLU A 46 -0.85 -1.21 -12.31
CA GLU A 46 0.33 -1.07 -11.46
C GLU A 46 0.05 -1.65 -10.09
N PHE A 47 1.01 -2.38 -9.55
CA PHE A 47 0.92 -3.00 -8.23
C PHE A 47 0.55 -1.98 -7.14
N SER A 48 1.14 -0.78 -7.19
CA SER A 48 0.89 0.31 -6.23
C SER A 48 -0.54 0.88 -6.29
N ASN A 49 -1.22 0.73 -7.43
CA ASN A 49 -2.55 1.28 -7.68
C ASN A 49 -3.65 0.21 -7.71
N MET A 50 -3.36 -1.01 -7.29
CA MET A 50 -4.31 -2.11 -7.32
C MET A 50 -4.41 -2.81 -5.96
N ILE A 51 -5.59 -3.31 -5.62
CA ILE A 51 -5.88 -3.96 -4.34
C ILE A 51 -6.89 -5.10 -4.54
N VAL A 52 -6.80 -6.14 -3.70
CA VAL A 52 -7.73 -7.28 -3.73
C VAL A 52 -8.90 -7.04 -2.76
N LEU A 53 -10.12 -7.08 -3.28
CA LEU A 53 -11.35 -6.94 -2.50
C LEU A 53 -12.28 -8.12 -2.77
N CYS A 54 -13.19 -8.42 -1.84
CA CYS A 54 -14.32 -9.28 -2.19
C CYS A 54 -15.43 -8.48 -2.87
N SER A 55 -16.34 -9.14 -3.60
CA SER A 55 -17.42 -8.48 -4.33
C SER A 55 -18.25 -7.52 -3.46
N ASN A 56 -18.50 -7.88 -2.19
CA ASN A 56 -19.21 -7.01 -1.23
C ASN A 56 -18.44 -5.72 -0.91
N CYS A 57 -17.11 -5.82 -0.72
CA CYS A 57 -16.29 -4.64 -0.45
C CYS A 57 -16.03 -3.85 -1.74
N HIS A 58 -15.85 -4.52 -2.86
CA HIS A 58 -15.71 -3.91 -4.18
C HIS A 58 -16.88 -2.98 -4.51
N ALA A 59 -18.11 -3.45 -4.31
CA ALA A 59 -19.33 -2.66 -4.54
C ALA A 59 -19.41 -1.38 -3.69
N ARG A 60 -18.78 -1.36 -2.50
CA ARG A 60 -18.76 -0.19 -1.61
C ARG A 60 -17.89 0.96 -2.13
N LYS A 61 -17.06 0.76 -3.16
CA LYS A 61 -16.27 1.84 -3.77
C LYS A 61 -17.17 2.83 -4.51
N SER A 62 -18.17 2.33 -5.24
CA SER A 62 -19.10 3.14 -6.05
C SER A 62 -20.30 3.69 -5.27
N ASP A 63 -20.51 3.24 -4.04
CA ASP A 63 -21.66 3.61 -3.20
C ASP A 63 -21.48 5.00 -2.56
N LYS A 64 -21.78 6.06 -3.31
CA LYS A 64 -21.57 7.44 -2.87
C LYS A 64 -22.44 7.86 -1.67
N ALA A 65 -23.61 7.24 -1.51
CA ALA A 65 -24.57 7.54 -0.45
C ALA A 65 -24.19 6.93 0.91
N ASN A 66 -23.30 5.93 0.91
CA ASN A 66 -22.92 5.21 2.11
C ASN A 66 -21.74 5.89 2.82
N PRO A 67 -21.88 6.27 4.10
CA PRO A 67 -20.80 6.87 4.87
C PRO A 67 -19.61 5.91 5.09
N ARG A 68 -19.85 4.59 4.96
CA ARG A 68 -18.81 3.56 5.03
C ARG A 68 -18.27 3.18 3.65
N ARG A 69 -18.44 4.02 2.62
CA ARG A 69 -17.87 3.76 1.30
C ARG A 69 -16.35 3.58 1.37
N LEU A 70 -15.82 2.70 0.52
CA LEU A 70 -14.38 2.53 0.39
C LEU A 70 -13.85 3.53 -0.63
N ASP A 71 -13.73 4.78 -0.18
CA ASP A 71 -13.16 5.81 -1.02
C ASP A 71 -11.66 5.59 -1.25
N ARG A 72 -11.11 6.36 -2.19
CA ARG A 72 -9.70 6.31 -2.55
C ARG A 72 -8.76 6.52 -1.37
N LYS A 73 -9.12 7.37 -0.40
CA LYS A 73 -8.29 7.62 0.78
C LYS A 73 -8.22 6.37 1.64
N ALA A 74 -9.36 5.73 1.90
CA ALA A 74 -9.42 4.47 2.63
C ALA A 74 -8.63 3.36 1.92
N LEU A 75 -8.82 3.19 0.61
CA LEU A 75 -8.11 2.16 -0.16
C LEU A 75 -6.59 2.36 -0.17
N LYS A 76 -6.09 3.60 -0.24
CA LYS A 76 -4.66 3.90 -0.11
C LYS A 76 -4.13 3.49 1.27
N GLN A 77 -4.85 3.82 2.33
CA GLN A 77 -4.45 3.44 3.68
C GLN A 77 -4.42 1.91 3.85
N ILE A 78 -5.46 1.21 3.42
CA ILE A 78 -5.53 -0.25 3.50
C ILE A 78 -4.38 -0.89 2.70
N LYS A 79 -4.07 -0.38 1.49
CA LYS A 79 -2.94 -0.85 0.69
C LYS A 79 -1.61 -0.70 1.42
N MET A 80 -1.40 0.42 2.11
CA MET A 80 -0.21 0.63 2.94
C MET A 80 -0.16 -0.34 4.12
N ASP A 81 -1.29 -0.55 4.80
CA ASP A 81 -1.38 -1.45 5.95
C ASP A 81 -1.10 -2.91 5.56
N LEU A 82 -1.56 -3.36 4.38
CA LEU A 82 -1.27 -4.71 3.88
C LEU A 82 0.23 -4.97 3.70
N ALA A 83 0.99 -3.96 3.25
CA ALA A 83 2.43 -4.06 3.12
C ALA A 83 3.11 -4.31 4.48
N VAL A 84 2.50 -3.88 5.58
CA VAL A 84 2.98 -4.08 6.96
C VAL A 84 2.46 -5.39 7.56
N LEU A 85 1.18 -5.73 7.37
CA LEU A 85 0.50 -6.79 8.11
C LEU A 85 0.73 -8.20 7.56
N ASN A 86 0.84 -8.38 6.24
CA ASN A 86 0.97 -9.72 5.65
C ASN A 86 2.43 -10.16 5.45
N GLY A 87 3.34 -9.71 6.32
CA GLY A 87 4.67 -10.28 6.43
C GLY A 87 5.61 -10.02 5.26
N ARG A 88 5.40 -8.94 4.49
CA ARG A 88 6.46 -8.42 3.60
C ARG A 88 7.68 -7.92 4.39
N TYR A 89 7.46 -7.65 5.67
CA TYR A 89 8.46 -7.27 6.64
C TYR A 89 8.37 -8.23 7.84
N SER A 90 9.50 -8.86 8.16
CA SER A 90 9.75 -9.55 9.42
C SER A 90 9.58 -8.60 10.63
N ASP A 91 9.46 -9.16 11.84
CA ASP A 91 9.38 -8.36 13.08
C ASP A 91 10.53 -7.35 13.23
N LEU A 92 11.72 -7.69 12.74
CA LEU A 92 12.87 -6.79 12.69
C LEU A 92 12.63 -5.63 11.72
N GLU A 93 12.25 -5.93 10.48
CA GLU A 93 11.99 -4.92 9.45
C GLU A 93 10.84 -3.99 9.87
N ARG A 94 9.79 -4.52 10.51
CA ARG A 94 8.69 -3.72 11.06
C ARG A 94 9.18 -2.74 12.14
N ARG A 95 10.04 -3.21 13.06
CA ARG A 95 10.63 -2.34 14.10
C ARG A 95 11.51 -1.25 13.50
N ILE A 96 12.33 -1.59 12.50
CA ILE A 96 13.18 -0.61 11.80
C ILE A 96 12.31 0.46 11.13
N ILE A 97 11.29 0.07 10.36
CA ILE A 97 10.38 1.02 9.68
C ILE A 97 9.69 1.93 10.70
N GLN A 98 9.24 1.40 11.84
CA GLN A 98 8.59 2.18 12.90
C GLN A 98 9.55 3.21 13.52
N GLU A 99 10.80 2.86 13.80
CA GLU A 99 11.77 3.80 14.35
C GLU A 99 12.15 4.88 13.34
N PHE A 100 12.31 4.53 12.07
CA PHE A 100 12.55 5.51 11.01
C PHE A 100 11.37 6.47 10.83
N ALA A 101 10.13 5.97 10.85
CA ALA A 101 8.94 6.82 10.75
C ALA A 101 8.88 7.84 11.90
N LYS A 102 9.10 7.40 13.15
CA LYS A 102 9.15 8.28 14.33
C LYS A 102 10.26 9.32 14.21
N ALA A 103 11.44 8.92 13.74
CA ALA A 103 12.56 9.84 13.52
C ALA A 103 12.22 10.90 12.47
N PHE A 104 11.55 10.48 11.39
CA PHE A 104 11.14 11.37 10.31
C PHE A 104 10.05 12.37 10.75
N GLU A 105 9.11 11.95 11.58
CA GLU A 105 8.11 12.84 12.18
C GLU A 105 8.77 13.89 13.08
N LYS A 106 9.74 13.49 13.91
CA LYS A 106 10.52 14.42 14.76
C LYS A 106 11.32 15.41 13.91
N LEU A 107 11.98 14.94 12.85
CA LEU A 107 12.69 15.79 11.90
C LEU A 107 11.76 16.79 11.21
N ARG A 108 10.57 16.36 10.75
CA ARG A 108 9.55 17.25 10.17
C ARG A 108 8.99 18.24 11.18
N ALA A 109 8.97 17.91 12.47
CA ALA A 109 8.60 18.79 13.56
C ALA A 109 9.74 19.73 14.02
N GLY A 110 10.88 19.74 13.31
CA GLY A 110 12.04 20.59 13.63
C GLY A 110 12.86 20.11 14.84
N GLN A 111 12.59 18.90 15.34
CA GLN A 111 13.33 18.28 16.42
C GLN A 111 14.39 17.34 15.82
N VAL A 112 15.61 17.86 15.62
CA VAL A 112 16.73 17.05 15.14
C VAL A 112 17.29 16.22 16.31
N PRO A 113 17.36 14.88 16.21
CA PRO A 113 18.00 14.09 17.25
C PRO A 113 19.52 14.33 17.20
N ALA A 114 20.11 14.60 18.36
CA ALA A 114 21.53 14.95 18.55
C ALA A 114 22.55 13.84 18.23
N VAL A 115 22.16 12.78 17.51
CA VAL A 115 22.97 11.55 17.35
C VAL A 115 23.60 11.41 15.95
N LEU A 116 23.47 12.41 15.08
CA LEU A 116 24.43 12.58 14.00
C LEU A 116 25.57 13.42 14.57
N GLY A 117 26.51 12.70 15.20
CA GLY A 117 27.79 13.26 15.58
C GLY A 117 28.38 14.04 14.41
N SER A 118 28.88 15.23 14.73
CA SER A 118 29.52 16.22 13.87
C SER A 118 30.69 15.65 13.07
N GLY A 119 30.40 14.96 11.97
CA GLY A 119 31.36 14.58 10.95
C GLY A 119 30.69 14.70 9.57
N PRO A 120 31.34 15.34 8.58
CA PRO A 120 30.80 15.35 7.23
C PRO A 120 30.76 13.92 6.71
N ILE A 121 29.57 13.48 6.27
CA ILE A 121 29.44 12.25 5.48
C ILE A 121 30.06 12.57 4.12
N ASP A 122 31.32 12.19 3.92
CA ASP A 122 32.02 12.31 2.65
C ASP A 122 31.49 11.27 1.67
N PHE A 123 30.57 11.68 0.80
CA PHE A 123 30.04 10.85 -0.29
C PHE A 123 31.00 10.91 -1.49
N ARG A 124 32.23 10.43 -1.33
CA ARG A 124 33.13 10.18 -2.46
C ARG A 124 32.69 8.91 -3.17
N VAL A 125 31.90 9.11 -4.22
CA VAL A 125 31.68 8.11 -5.27
C VAL A 125 33.04 7.81 -5.89
N GLY A 126 33.52 6.58 -5.71
CA GLY A 126 34.75 6.08 -6.33
C GLY A 126 34.68 6.16 -7.85
N ALA A 127 35.82 6.48 -8.44
CA ALA A 127 36.08 6.69 -9.87
C ALA A 127 35.72 5.50 -10.77
#